data_AF-A0A6V7JNR2-F1
#
_entry.id   AF-A0A6V7JNR2-F1
#
_cell.length_a   1.000
_cell.length_b   1.000
_cell.length_c   1.000
_cell.angle_alpha   90.00
_cell.angle_beta   90.00
_cell.angle_gamma   90.00
#
_symmetry.space_group_name_H-M   'P 1'
#
loop_
_entity.id
_entity.type
_entity.pdbx_description
1 polymer ?
#
loop_
_entity_poly.entity_id
_entity_poly.type
_entity_poly.pdbx_seq_one_letter_code
_entity_poly.pdbx_strand_id
1 'polypeptide(L)'
;VITYLEYVVRVWEDENPLFHDVLVHQYKEKCLAGMSPTATVAEKQNAEHTRQKLQQFLEKSVNYTPETVLMQFPSHCLYEERAIILGKLGRHPQAISIYVNLLNDVPRAITYCKNVYGSWE
;
A
#
# COMPACT_ATOMS: atom_id res chain seq x y z
N VAL A 1 -5.01 2.23 18.33
CA VAL A 1 -3.80 2.73 17.65
C VAL A 1 -4.10 3.29 16.27
N ILE A 2 -4.63 2.50 15.32
CA ILE A 2 -4.94 3.00 13.94
C ILE A 2 -5.78 4.27 13.94
N THR A 3 -6.89 4.32 14.68
CA THR A 3 -7.78 5.50 14.71
C THR A 3 -7.06 6.77 15.19
N TYR A 4 -6.14 6.64 16.14
CA TYR A 4 -5.32 7.75 16.61
C TYR A 4 -4.35 8.21 15.51
N LEU A 5 -3.65 7.29 14.86
CA LEU A 5 -2.74 7.62 13.76
C LEU A 5 -3.48 8.20 12.54
N GLU A 6 -4.67 7.70 12.22
CA GLU A 6 -5.53 8.29 11.19
C GLU A 6 -5.90 9.74 11.54
N TYR A 7 -6.18 10.02 12.81
CA TYR A 7 -6.49 11.37 13.28
C TYR A 7 -5.27 12.29 13.21
N VAL A 8 -4.11 11.84 13.69
CA VAL A 8 -2.84 12.60 13.59
C VAL A 8 -2.53 12.94 12.13
N VAL A 9 -2.58 11.95 11.23
CA VAL A 9 -2.20 12.17 9.84
C VAL A 9 -3.24 12.96 9.05
N ARG A 10 -4.55 12.76 9.27
CA ARG A 10 -5.60 13.38 8.43
C ARG A 10 -6.19 14.66 9.01
N VAL A 11 -6.21 14.79 10.34
CA VAL A 11 -6.87 15.93 11.01
C VAL A 11 -5.85 16.92 11.52
N TRP A 12 -4.71 16.45 12.05
CA TRP A 12 -3.61 17.34 12.40
C TRP A 12 -2.68 17.62 11.23
N GLU A 13 -2.87 16.90 10.11
CA GLU A 13 -2.04 17.04 8.90
C GLU A 13 -0.54 16.94 9.21
N ASP A 14 -0.20 16.12 10.21
CA ASP A 14 1.17 15.97 10.69
C ASP A 14 2.02 15.30 9.60
N GLU A 15 3.11 15.96 9.19
CA GLU A 15 3.98 15.49 8.11
C GLU A 15 5.13 14.59 8.59
N ASN A 16 5.18 14.24 9.88
CA ASN A 16 6.27 13.43 10.43
C ASN A 16 6.24 12.00 9.83
N PRO A 17 7.31 11.58 9.13
CA PRO A 17 7.36 10.26 8.51
C PRO A 17 7.12 9.11 9.47
N LEU A 18 7.47 9.27 10.76
CA LEU A 18 7.24 8.24 11.76
C LEU A 18 5.77 7.88 11.91
N PHE A 19 4.85 8.86 11.94
CA PHE A 19 3.43 8.55 12.08
C PHE A 19 2.88 7.89 10.81
N HIS A 20 3.35 8.30 9.64
CA HIS A 20 2.96 7.71 8.37
C HIS A 20 3.47 6.27 8.22
N ASP A 21 4.75 6.01 8.56
CA ASP A 21 5.36 4.69 8.52
C ASP A 21 4.67 3.73 9.50
N VAL A 22 4.41 4.19 10.72
CA VAL A 22 3.68 3.39 11.72
C VAL A 22 2.24 3.14 11.26
N LEU A 23 1.56 4.10 10.64
CA LEU A 23 0.20 3.88 10.12
C LEU A 23 0.18 2.81 9.01
N VAL A 24 1.13 2.88 8.06
CA VAL A 24 1.32 1.86 7.03
C VAL A 24 1.55 0.49 7.66
N HIS A 25 2.45 0.41 8.65
CA HIS A 25 2.75 -0.81 9.37
C HIS A 25 1.49 -1.40 10.04
N GLN A 26 0.72 -0.56 10.74
CA GLN A 26 -0.50 -1.02 11.43
C GLN A 26 -1.58 -1.51 10.46
N TYR A 27 -1.75 -0.86 9.31
CA TYR A 27 -2.64 -1.35 8.27
C TYR A 27 -2.17 -2.68 7.69
N LYS A 28 -0.88 -2.81 7.39
CA LYS A 28 -0.26 -4.04 6.88
C LYS A 28 -0.49 -5.21 7.85
N GLU A 29 -0.22 -5.04 9.15
CA GLU A 29 -0.45 -6.08 10.16
C GLU A 29 -1.93 -6.50 10.23
N LYS A 30 -2.87 -5.55 10.14
CA LYS A 30 -4.30 -5.89 10.07
C LYS A 30 -4.69 -6.67 8.81
N CYS A 31 -4.11 -6.34 7.67
CA CYS A 31 -4.34 -7.09 6.44
C CYS A 31 -3.84 -8.54 6.57
N LEU A 32 -2.64 -8.73 7.13
CA LEU A 32 -2.05 -10.04 7.35
C LEU A 32 -2.88 -10.89 8.34
N ALA A 33 -3.37 -10.30 9.42
CA ALA A 33 -4.24 -10.99 10.37
C ALA A 33 -5.51 -11.55 9.70
N GLY A 34 -6.12 -10.78 8.79
CA GLY A 34 -7.31 -11.25 8.04
C GLY A 34 -7.04 -12.33 7.01
N MET A 35 -5.79 -12.52 6.58
CA MET A 35 -5.39 -13.63 5.70
C MET A 35 -5.17 -14.94 6.45
N SER A 36 -5.22 -14.94 7.79
CA SER A 36 -5.07 -16.15 8.60
C SER A 36 -6.15 -17.18 8.24
N PRO A 37 -5.82 -18.48 8.14
CA PRO A 37 -6.80 -19.55 7.95
C PRO A 37 -7.86 -19.60 9.05
N THR A 38 -7.53 -19.14 10.25
CA THR A 38 -8.42 -19.12 11.43
C THR A 38 -9.26 -17.86 11.54
N ALA A 39 -9.08 -16.87 10.66
CA ALA A 39 -9.82 -15.62 10.72
C ALA A 39 -11.31 -15.84 10.43
N THR A 40 -12.16 -15.23 11.25
CA THR A 40 -13.61 -15.18 11.08
C THR A 40 -13.99 -14.39 9.82
N VAL A 41 -15.22 -14.56 9.34
CA VAL A 41 -15.74 -13.81 8.19
C VAL A 41 -15.70 -12.30 8.44
N ALA A 42 -16.05 -11.87 9.65
CA ALA A 42 -16.01 -10.46 10.04
C ALA A 42 -14.59 -9.89 10.04
N GLU A 43 -13.59 -10.66 10.50
CA GLU A 43 -12.19 -10.25 10.46
C GLU A 43 -11.66 -10.12 9.04
N LYS A 44 -12.05 -11.04 8.14
CA LYS A 44 -11.70 -10.98 6.71
C LYS A 44 -12.26 -9.73 6.04
N GLN A 45 -13.54 -9.42 6.27
CA GLN A 45 -14.17 -8.21 5.73
C GLN A 45 -13.51 -6.93 6.27
N ASN A 46 -13.20 -6.89 7.56
CA ASN A 46 -12.51 -5.76 8.17
C ASN A 46 -11.08 -5.58 7.63
N ALA A 47 -10.38 -6.69 7.38
CA ALA A 47 -9.06 -6.67 6.78
C ALA A 47 -9.10 -6.19 5.32
N GLU A 48 -10.11 -6.57 4.55
CA GLU A 48 -10.31 -6.08 3.18
C GLU A 48 -10.58 -4.57 3.15
N HIS A 49 -11.44 -4.07 4.05
CA HIS A 49 -11.66 -2.62 4.19
C HIS A 49 -10.38 -1.88 4.60
N THR A 50 -9.61 -2.48 5.53
CA THR A 50 -8.29 -1.94 5.93
C THR A 50 -7.30 -1.94 4.76
N ARG A 51 -7.35 -2.95 3.90
CA ARG A 51 -6.50 -3.05 2.71
C ARG A 51 -6.79 -1.94 1.70
N GLN A 52 -8.06 -1.61 1.48
CA GLN A 52 -8.43 -0.46 0.63
C GLN A 52 -7.90 0.86 1.21
N LYS A 53 -7.98 1.05 2.53
CA LYS A 53 -7.39 2.22 3.21
C LYS A 53 -5.88 2.27 3.03
N LEU A 54 -5.19 1.13 3.15
CA LEU A 54 -3.75 1.02 2.96
C LEU A 54 -3.34 1.44 1.55
N GLN A 55 -3.99 0.89 0.53
CA GLN A 55 -3.71 1.19 -0.88
C GLN A 55 -3.88 2.69 -1.16
N GLN A 56 -5.03 3.26 -0.78
CA GLN A 56 -5.28 4.69 -0.94
C GLN A 56 -4.25 5.56 -0.19
N PHE A 57 -3.82 5.11 0.99
CA PHE A 57 -2.82 5.83 1.77
C PHE A 57 -1.44 5.80 1.10
N LEU A 58 -1.00 4.63 0.62
CA LEU A 58 0.28 4.48 -0.08
C LEU A 58 0.34 5.29 -1.38
N GLU A 59 -0.78 5.42 -2.09
CA GLU A 59 -0.89 6.23 -3.30
C GLU A 59 -0.84 7.74 -3.00
N LYS A 60 -1.60 8.21 -2.00
CA LYS A 60 -1.80 9.65 -1.75
C LYS A 60 -0.75 10.27 -0.84
N SER A 61 -0.29 9.54 0.17
CA SER A 61 0.67 10.07 1.12
C SER A 61 2.03 10.27 0.45
N VAL A 62 2.68 11.39 0.80
CA VAL A 62 4.06 11.72 0.37
C VAL A 62 5.05 11.71 1.55
N ASN A 63 4.56 11.58 2.78
CA ASN A 63 5.38 11.70 3.99
C ASN A 63 5.90 10.37 4.55
N TYR A 64 5.42 9.21 4.09
CA TYR A 64 6.00 7.93 4.53
C TYR A 64 7.34 7.69 3.83
N THR A 65 8.23 6.92 4.46
CA THR A 65 9.55 6.56 3.93
C THR A 65 9.43 5.29 3.08
N PRO A 66 9.41 5.36 1.74
CA PRO A 66 9.08 4.20 0.91
C PRO A 66 10.12 3.07 1.02
N GLU A 67 11.40 3.39 1.22
CA GLU A 67 12.47 2.41 1.43
C GLU A 67 12.25 1.59 2.71
N THR A 68 11.98 2.29 3.82
CA THR A 68 11.72 1.67 5.14
C THR A 68 10.49 0.78 5.08
N VAL A 69 9.41 1.31 4.50
CA VAL A 69 8.16 0.58 4.33
C VAL A 69 8.39 -0.68 3.46
N LEU A 70 9.06 -0.55 2.31
CA LEU A 70 9.31 -1.68 1.41
C LEU A 70 10.06 -2.83 2.10
N MET A 71 11.04 -2.52 2.95
CA MET A 71 11.81 -3.54 3.69
C MET A 71 10.95 -4.35 4.67
N GLN A 72 9.85 -3.77 5.17
CA GLN A 72 8.93 -4.44 6.11
C GLN A 72 7.74 -5.13 5.43
N PHE A 73 7.59 -4.99 4.12
CA PHE A 73 6.51 -5.60 3.37
C PHE A 73 6.83 -7.05 3.01
N PRO A 74 5.84 -7.96 3.09
CA PRO A 74 6.02 -9.35 2.72
C PRO A 74 6.31 -9.51 1.22
N SER A 75 7.02 -10.58 0.88
CA SER A 75 7.38 -10.90 -0.52
C SER A 75 6.36 -11.78 -1.25
N HIS A 76 5.47 -12.45 -0.51
CA HIS A 76 4.57 -13.50 -1.02
C HIS A 76 3.07 -13.16 -0.87
N CYS A 77 2.76 -11.94 -0.42
CA CYS A 77 1.40 -11.41 -0.37
C CYS A 77 1.46 -9.86 -0.46
N LEU A 78 0.30 -9.20 -0.46
CA LEU A 78 0.20 -7.72 -0.58
C LEU A 78 0.96 -7.17 -1.81
N TYR A 79 0.86 -7.88 -2.93
CA TYR A 79 1.61 -7.57 -4.15
C TYR A 79 1.30 -6.17 -4.70
N GLU A 80 0.03 -5.79 -4.67
CA GLU A 80 -0.45 -4.49 -5.14
C GLU A 80 0.16 -3.35 -4.32
N GLU A 81 0.12 -3.45 -3.00
CA GLU A 81 0.71 -2.48 -2.10
C GLU A 81 2.21 -2.35 -2.34
N ARG A 82 2.89 -3.48 -2.52
CA ARG A 82 4.32 -3.53 -2.84
C ARG A 82 4.60 -2.86 -4.19
N ALA A 83 3.75 -3.04 -5.20
CA ALA A 83 3.88 -2.39 -6.50
C ALA A 83 3.71 -0.87 -6.39
N ILE A 84 2.78 -0.38 -5.57
CA ILE A 84 2.60 1.06 -5.30
C ILE A 84 3.88 1.65 -4.68
N ILE A 85 4.43 1.00 -3.65
CA ILE A 85 5.66 1.45 -2.97
C ILE A 85 6.85 1.47 -3.94
N LEU A 86 7.01 0.42 -4.76
CA LEU A 86 8.06 0.37 -5.78
C LEU A 86 7.91 1.49 -6.81
N GLY A 87 6.68 1.84 -7.19
CA GLY A 87 6.42 2.97 -8.07
C GLY A 87 6.84 4.31 -7.47
N LYS A 88 6.58 4.52 -6.18
CA LYS A 88 7.03 5.71 -5.44
C LYS A 88 8.56 5.82 -5.36
N LEU A 89 9.25 4.68 -5.34
CA LEU A 89 10.71 4.58 -5.40
C LEU A 89 11.31 4.75 -6.80
N GLY A 90 10.50 5.03 -7.82
CA GLY A 90 10.95 5.08 -9.22
C GLY A 90 11.32 3.72 -9.82
N ARG A 91 11.07 2.61 -9.10
CA ARG A 91 11.36 1.24 -9.53
C ARG A 91 10.24 0.72 -10.42
N HIS A 92 9.87 1.49 -11.44
CA HIS A 92 8.71 1.23 -12.30
C HIS A 92 8.74 -0.14 -13.00
N PRO A 93 9.88 -0.65 -13.53
CA PRO A 93 9.92 -1.99 -14.12
C PRO A 93 9.51 -3.09 -13.14
N GLN A 94 9.86 -2.95 -11.87
CA GLN A 94 9.48 -3.92 -10.84
C GLN A 94 7.99 -3.82 -10.51
N ALA A 95 7.44 -2.62 -10.40
CA ALA A 95 6.01 -2.40 -10.18
C ALA A 95 5.16 -2.99 -11.33
N ILE A 96 5.54 -2.72 -12.58
CA ILE A 96 4.87 -3.25 -13.78
C ILE A 96 4.94 -4.78 -13.81
N SER A 97 6.10 -5.36 -13.51
CA SER A 97 6.27 -6.81 -13.45
C SER A 97 5.35 -7.46 -12.41
N ILE A 98 5.13 -6.81 -11.27
CA ILE A 98 4.17 -7.31 -10.27
C ILE A 98 2.75 -7.31 -10.84
N TYR A 99 2.30 -6.21 -11.45
CA TYR A 99 0.95 -6.13 -12.01
C TYR A 99 0.70 -7.16 -13.11
N VAL A 100 1.65 -7.33 -14.03
CA VAL A 100 1.50 -8.27 -15.16
C VAL A 100 1.70 -9.71 -14.73
N ASN A 101 2.78 -10.03 -14.00
CA ASN A 101 3.19 -11.42 -13.80
C ASN A 101 2.64 -12.03 -12.50
N LEU A 102 2.48 -11.26 -11.43
CA LEU A 102 2.02 -11.78 -10.13
C LEU A 102 0.52 -11.60 -9.93
N LEU A 103 -0.02 -10.46 -10.38
CA LEU A 103 -1.45 -10.15 -10.23
C LEU A 103 -2.27 -10.47 -11.48
N ASN A 104 -1.63 -10.68 -12.64
CA ASN A 104 -2.29 -10.85 -13.93
C ASN A 104 -3.31 -9.72 -14.24
N ASP A 105 -3.00 -8.50 -13.78
CA ASP A 105 -3.83 -7.30 -13.92
C ASP A 105 -3.22 -6.35 -14.95
N VAL A 106 -3.34 -6.77 -16.21
CA VAL A 106 -2.88 -5.98 -17.37
C VAL A 106 -3.57 -4.61 -17.45
N PRO A 107 -4.90 -4.48 -17.25
CA PRO A 107 -5.57 -3.16 -17.27
C PRO A 107 -4.98 -2.17 -16.28
N ARG A 108 -4.63 -2.62 -15.08
CA ARG A 108 -4.00 -1.76 -14.09
C ARG A 108 -2.55 -1.45 -14.43
N ALA A 109 -1.79 -2.39 -14.99
CA ALA A 109 -0.45 -2.10 -15.50
C ALA A 109 -0.47 -0.99 -16.56
N ILE A 110 -1.44 -1.01 -17.48
CA ILE A 110 -1.64 0.04 -18.49
C ILE A 110 -1.96 1.39 -17.82
N THR A 111 -2.89 1.40 -16.86
CA THR A 111 -3.24 2.61 -16.11
C THR A 111 -2.03 3.20 -15.38
N TYR A 112 -1.23 2.33 -14.74
CA TYR A 112 0.01 2.73 -14.09
C TYR A 112 1.00 3.35 -15.09
N CYS A 113 1.22 2.72 -16.24
CA CYS A 113 2.10 3.27 -17.29
C CYS A 113 1.61 4.63 -17.79
N LYS A 114 0.30 4.81 -18.00
CA LYS A 114 -0.27 6.11 -18.38
C LYS A 114 -0.05 7.17 -17.31
N ASN A 115 -0.18 6.82 -16.04
CA ASN A 115 0.03 7.79 -14.96
C ASN A 115 1.49 8.21 -14.82
N VAL A 116 2.44 7.31 -15.06
CA VAL A 116 3.89 7.57 -14.94
C VAL A 116 4.48 8.20 -16.21
N TYR A 117 4.01 7.80 -17.39
CA TYR A 117 4.59 8.16 -18.68
C TYR A 117 3.65 8.94 -19.62
N GLY A 118 2.40 9.19 -19.21
CA GLY A 118 1.44 9.92 -20.05
C GLY A 118 1.72 11.42 -20.17
N SER A 119 2.71 11.95 -19.44
CA SER A 119 3.15 13.35 -19.53
C SER A 119 4.21 13.59 -20.61
N TRP A 120 4.64 12.55 -21.33
CA TRP A 120 5.62 12.63 -22.43
C TRP A 120 4.96 12.69 -23.83
N GLU A 121 3.63 12.79 -23.88
CA GLU A 121 2.81 13.08 -25.07
C GLU A 121 2.34 14.53 -25.07
#